data_AF-A0AAF0DQX4-F1
#
_entry.id   AF-A0AAF0DQX4-F1
#
_cell.length_a   1.000
_cell.length_b   1.000
_cell.length_c   1.000
_cell.angle_alpha   90.00
_cell.angle_beta   90.00
_cell.angle_gamma   90.00
#
_symmetry.space_group_name_H-M   'P 1'
#
loop_
_entity.id
_entity.type
_entity.pdbx_description
1 polymer ?
#
loop_
_entity_poly.entity_id
_entity_poly.type
_entity_poly.pdbx_seq_one_letter_code
_entity_poly.pdbx_strand_id
1 'polypeptide(L)'
;MAPLKALYTVFFILVTAFIYLPWQAIKTIPRSQRGRPSWTWMRSITIIFMRRCISYACKTRVILTKKAPKREPKLKHSEFTWIEPADYLRAPSASDDLVKSPDFRGELLRAMAIQDVSLERICGYWYFAPKSDLHVATPVQPDEQVIYYLHGGAYWMGSAHESSPNAGLDLQLLARLKECKGDVPRRLFALEYRLADHQHPSRSYPAALVDALVGYLYLTRKCGFAPENILLAGDSSGGNLALALCRYLRDERVEGMPGSLLLFSPWSDVSRSHSGPIQAPNAFSSTILNRDSDIIDSSIMYRNTSVCAFLGRLPASETYLNPYISPVSLQLDCERGGCPPHWGFSGFPKRTYIVTGSAELNTEQHLTLAHRLAQGTVHGIPEYVGDRISAGQPPEQFVWRDCYPRSHRAAQLHHSADYFAARDAYPLEERDVVLDEVKDAIHVFPVFSWFEPERSETIDRIARWIAHEPIPQESVRLT
;
A
#
# COMPACT_ATOMS: atom_id res chain seq x y z
N MET A 1 8.13 21.81 20.68
CA MET A 1 7.97 22.29 19.28
C MET A 1 8.80 23.56 19.15
N ALA A 2 9.60 23.76 18.09
CA ALA A 2 10.37 25.00 17.93
C ALA A 2 9.43 26.22 17.84
N PRO A 3 9.77 27.40 18.40
CA PRO A 3 8.86 28.55 18.52
C PRO A 3 8.28 29.02 17.17
N LEU A 4 9.09 29.00 16.10
CA LEU A 4 8.63 29.34 14.74
C LEU A 4 7.59 28.35 14.19
N LYS A 5 7.72 27.06 14.53
CA LYS A 5 6.74 26.05 14.12
C LYS A 5 5.40 26.30 14.83
N ALA A 6 5.43 26.61 16.13
CA ALA A 6 4.24 26.93 16.90
C ALA A 6 3.51 28.17 16.34
N LEU A 7 4.26 29.24 16.02
CA LEU A 7 3.70 30.44 15.39
C LEU A 7 3.04 30.10 14.03
N TYR A 8 3.73 29.31 13.20
CA TYR A 8 3.18 28.85 11.92
C TYR A 8 1.94 27.96 12.09
N THR A 9 1.89 27.11 13.12
CA THR A 9 0.71 26.31 13.45
C THR A 9 -0.48 27.18 13.78
N VAL A 10 -0.32 28.18 14.65
CA VAL A 10 -1.40 29.12 15.00
C VAL A 10 -1.86 29.88 13.76
N PHE A 11 -0.93 30.41 12.97
CA PHE A 11 -1.24 31.07 11.70
C PHE A 11 -2.00 30.13 10.75
N PHE A 12 -1.55 28.89 10.59
CA PHE A 12 -2.20 27.89 9.75
C PHE A 12 -3.63 27.61 10.19
N ILE A 13 -3.87 27.43 11.50
CA ILE A 13 -5.20 27.18 12.05
C ILE A 13 -6.12 28.36 11.77
N LEU A 14 -5.70 29.58 12.12
CA LEU A 14 -6.50 30.78 11.96
C LEU A 14 -6.83 31.05 10.49
N VAL A 15 -5.83 31.02 9.60
CA VAL A 15 -6.06 31.23 8.17
C VAL A 15 -6.92 30.12 7.57
N THR A 16 -6.73 28.88 7.99
CA THR A 16 -7.52 27.76 7.46
C THR A 16 -8.99 27.89 7.87
N ALA A 17 -9.26 28.15 9.14
CA ALA A 17 -10.62 28.25 9.67
C ALA A 17 -11.38 29.50 9.19
N PHE A 18 -10.74 30.67 9.14
CA PHE A 18 -11.44 31.94 8.92
C PHE A 18 -11.33 32.50 7.51
N ILE A 19 -10.39 32.02 6.69
CA ILE A 19 -10.17 32.56 5.34
C ILE A 19 -10.27 31.45 4.29
N TYR A 20 -9.44 30.41 4.40
CA TYR A 20 -9.31 29.39 3.36
C TYR A 20 -10.57 28.53 3.24
N LEU A 21 -11.05 27.93 4.33
CA LEU A 21 -12.25 27.08 4.26
C LEU A 21 -13.51 27.86 3.89
N PRO A 22 -13.79 29.06 4.42
CA PRO A 22 -14.92 29.88 3.95
C PRO A 22 -14.84 30.23 2.47
N TRP A 23 -13.65 30.57 1.96
CA TRP A 23 -13.47 30.81 0.53
C TRP A 23 -13.72 29.56 -0.31
N GLN A 24 -13.18 28.41 0.09
CA GLN A 24 -13.41 27.14 -0.61
C GLN A 24 -14.87 26.70 -0.53
N ALA A 25 -15.54 26.93 0.60
CA ALA A 25 -16.97 26.73 0.80
C ALA A 25 -17.78 27.47 -0.27
N ILE A 26 -17.52 28.76 -0.49
CA ILE A 26 -18.19 29.54 -1.53
C ILE A 26 -17.82 29.04 -2.93
N LYS A 27 -16.53 28.84 -3.20
CA LYS A 27 -16.02 28.42 -4.51
C LYS A 27 -16.63 27.10 -4.98
N THR A 28 -16.88 26.17 -4.07
CA THR A 28 -17.39 24.81 -4.37
C THR A 28 -18.92 24.70 -4.39
N ILE A 29 -19.65 25.81 -4.20
CA ILE A 29 -21.11 25.83 -4.35
C ILE A 29 -21.52 25.32 -5.75
N PRO A 30 -20.99 25.87 -6.86
CA PRO A 30 -21.26 25.32 -8.19
C PRO A 30 -20.61 23.94 -8.36
N ARG A 31 -21.38 22.96 -8.83
CA ARG A 31 -20.89 21.57 -9.01
C ARG A 31 -19.67 21.49 -9.94
N SER A 32 -19.60 22.35 -10.96
CA SER A 32 -18.48 22.42 -11.91
C SER A 32 -17.16 22.88 -11.30
N GLN A 33 -17.17 23.49 -10.11
CA GLN A 33 -15.97 23.95 -9.41
C GLN A 33 -15.51 23.01 -8.28
N ARG A 34 -16.23 21.90 -8.07
CA ARG A 34 -15.83 20.84 -7.13
C ARG A 34 -14.73 19.98 -7.76
N GLY A 35 -13.92 19.32 -6.92
CA GLY A 35 -12.92 18.36 -7.40
C GLY A 35 -13.53 17.26 -8.27
N ARG A 36 -14.73 16.79 -7.91
CA ARG A 36 -15.62 16.02 -8.79
C ARG A 36 -17.02 16.63 -8.80
N PRO A 37 -17.67 16.80 -9.97
CA PRO A 37 -19.04 17.32 -10.03
C PRO A 37 -20.09 16.44 -9.35
N SER A 38 -19.84 15.13 -9.27
CA SER A 38 -20.68 14.14 -8.60
C SER A 38 -20.74 14.31 -7.08
N TRP A 39 -19.67 14.82 -6.47
CA TRP A 39 -19.60 14.92 -5.02
C TRP A 39 -20.59 15.90 -4.42
N THR A 40 -21.02 15.59 -3.21
CA THR A 40 -21.71 16.56 -2.37
C THR A 40 -20.78 17.73 -2.02
N TRP A 41 -21.37 18.86 -1.68
CA TRP A 41 -20.62 20.03 -1.24
C TRP A 41 -19.80 19.72 0.02
N MET A 42 -20.40 19.04 1.00
CA MET A 42 -19.71 18.67 2.24
C MET A 42 -18.51 17.74 1.97
N ARG A 43 -18.69 16.71 1.13
CA ARG A 43 -17.59 15.81 0.74
C ARG A 43 -16.43 16.58 0.11
N SER A 44 -16.74 17.52 -0.78
CA SER A 44 -15.73 18.37 -1.43
C SER A 44 -14.93 19.20 -0.41
N ILE A 45 -15.61 19.80 0.57
CA ILE A 45 -14.96 20.60 1.62
C ILE A 45 -14.11 19.74 2.54
N THR A 46 -14.59 18.56 2.93
CA THR A 46 -13.81 17.62 3.75
C THR A 46 -12.52 17.22 3.06
N ILE A 47 -12.56 16.90 1.76
CA ILE A 47 -11.38 16.52 0.98
C ILE A 47 -10.38 17.68 0.88
N ILE A 48 -10.86 18.89 0.59
CA ILE A 48 -10.03 20.10 0.54
C ILE A 48 -9.35 20.35 1.89
N PHE A 49 -10.09 20.20 2.99
CA PHE A 49 -9.55 20.34 4.34
C PHE A 49 -8.49 19.27 4.64
N MET A 50 -8.75 18.01 4.31
CA MET A 50 -7.78 16.93 4.51
C MET A 50 -6.49 17.15 3.71
N ARG A 51 -6.61 17.50 2.42
CA ARG A 51 -5.43 17.85 1.59
C ARG A 51 -4.63 18.98 2.23
N ARG A 52 -5.32 20.00 2.78
CA ARG A 52 -4.69 21.13 3.46
C ARG A 52 -3.94 20.69 4.73
N CYS A 53 -4.51 19.79 5.52
CA CYS A 53 -3.86 19.19 6.69
C CYS A 53 -2.63 18.34 6.32
N ILE A 54 -2.72 17.53 5.27
CA ILE A 54 -1.57 16.75 4.75
C ILE A 54 -0.45 17.68 4.27
N SER A 55 -0.79 18.74 3.54
CA SER A 55 0.17 19.76 3.09
C SER A 55 0.88 20.43 4.29
N TYR A 56 0.12 20.74 5.35
CA TYR A 56 0.68 21.29 6.58
C TYR A 56 1.63 20.30 7.29
N ALA A 57 1.24 19.02 7.40
CA ALA A 57 2.10 17.99 7.98
C ALA A 57 3.41 17.88 7.19
N CYS A 58 3.34 17.88 5.86
CA CYS A 58 4.54 17.84 5.00
C CYS A 58 5.46 19.06 5.18
N LYS A 59 4.89 20.27 5.33
CA LYS A 59 5.66 21.51 5.54
C LYS A 59 6.36 21.56 6.89
N THR A 60 5.65 21.18 7.93
CA THR A 60 6.11 21.36 9.31
C THR A 60 6.87 20.16 9.84
N ARG A 61 6.70 19.00 9.19
CA ARG A 61 7.12 17.68 9.67
C ARG A 61 6.57 17.38 11.06
N VAL A 62 5.39 17.92 11.36
CA VAL A 62 4.68 17.67 12.61
C VAL A 62 3.81 16.45 12.36
N ILE A 63 4.31 15.31 12.84
CA ILE A 63 3.59 14.05 12.78
C ILE A 63 2.50 14.10 13.85
N LEU A 64 1.24 14.06 13.42
CA LEU A 64 0.08 13.96 14.30
C LEU A 64 -0.26 12.50 14.63
N THR A 65 0.42 11.55 13.98
CA THR A 65 0.26 10.13 14.29
C THR A 65 1.03 9.74 15.54
N LYS A 66 0.56 8.69 16.21
CA LYS A 66 1.23 8.18 17.40
C LYS A 66 2.59 7.62 17.00
N LYS A 67 3.60 7.90 17.82
CA LYS A 67 4.87 7.19 17.74
C LYS A 67 4.67 5.78 18.29
N ALA A 68 5.52 4.86 17.84
CA ALA A 68 5.62 3.53 18.44
C ALA A 68 5.67 3.65 19.98
N PRO A 69 4.84 2.88 20.69
CA PRO A 69 4.77 2.97 22.15
C PRO A 69 6.11 2.57 22.77
N LYS A 70 6.49 3.22 23.88
CA LYS A 70 7.67 2.80 24.68
C LYS A 70 7.33 1.78 25.76
N ARG A 71 6.04 1.64 26.07
CA ARG A 71 5.44 0.76 27.07
C ARG A 71 4.09 0.32 26.54
N GLU A 72 3.62 -0.81 27.02
CA GLU A 72 2.31 -1.34 26.63
C GLU A 72 1.20 -0.28 26.82
N PRO A 73 0.48 0.09 25.74
CA PRO A 73 -0.58 1.07 25.82
C PRO A 73 -1.85 0.48 26.46
N LYS A 74 -2.68 1.35 27.04
CA LYS A 74 -4.04 0.96 27.42
C LYS A 74 -4.92 0.96 26.17
N LEU A 75 -5.49 -0.20 25.86
CA LEU A 75 -6.28 -0.43 24.66
C LEU A 75 -7.72 -0.81 25.02
N LYS A 76 -8.66 -0.52 24.12
CA LYS A 76 -10.10 -0.79 24.29
C LYS A 76 -10.65 -1.80 23.29
N HIS A 77 -10.06 -1.87 22.11
CA HIS A 77 -10.56 -2.60 20.95
C HIS A 77 -9.52 -3.55 20.36
N SER A 78 -8.31 -3.56 20.91
CA SER A 78 -7.19 -4.37 20.45
C SER A 78 -6.35 -4.90 21.61
N GLU A 79 -5.59 -5.96 21.35
CA GLU A 79 -4.57 -6.48 22.27
C GLU A 79 -3.17 -6.17 21.73
N PHE A 80 -2.26 -5.81 22.62
CA PHE A 80 -0.90 -5.42 22.26
C PHE A 80 0.05 -6.62 22.28
N THR A 81 1.06 -6.65 21.42
CA THR A 81 2.12 -7.65 21.48
C THR A 81 3.49 -7.05 21.13
N TRP A 82 4.49 -7.36 21.95
CA TRP A 82 5.90 -7.14 21.63
C TRP A 82 6.43 -8.29 20.77
N ILE A 83 7.24 -7.97 19.77
CA ILE A 83 7.90 -8.93 18.91
C ILE A 83 9.40 -8.70 19.03
N GLU A 84 10.08 -9.72 19.53
CA GLU A 84 11.54 -9.77 19.60
C GLU A 84 12.09 -10.50 18.39
N PRO A 85 12.86 -9.84 17.51
CA PRO A 85 13.41 -10.49 16.32
C PRO A 85 14.21 -11.77 16.65
N ALA A 86 14.93 -11.76 17.77
CA ALA A 86 15.76 -12.88 18.23
C ALA A 86 14.98 -14.18 18.44
N ASP A 87 13.68 -14.11 18.75
CA ASP A 87 12.87 -15.27 19.08
C ASP A 87 12.42 -16.07 17.85
N TYR A 88 12.45 -15.45 16.66
CA TYR A 88 11.83 -16.00 15.44
C TYR A 88 12.77 -16.07 14.23
N LEU A 89 13.89 -15.34 14.29
CA LEU A 89 14.94 -15.43 13.28
C LEU A 89 15.73 -16.72 13.45
N ARG A 90 16.12 -17.32 12.32
CA ARG A 90 17.03 -18.47 12.35
C ARG A 90 18.39 -18.04 12.90
N ALA A 91 18.94 -18.88 13.77
CA ALA A 91 20.24 -18.63 14.37
C ALA A 91 21.34 -18.57 13.28
N PRO A 92 22.19 -17.54 13.28
CA PRO A 92 23.41 -17.51 12.46
C PRO A 92 24.37 -18.66 12.82
N SER A 93 25.03 -19.24 11.83
CA SER A 93 25.91 -20.41 12.02
C SER A 93 27.26 -20.10 12.68
N ALA A 94 27.68 -18.83 12.74
CA ALA A 94 29.05 -18.45 13.11
C ALA A 94 29.21 -17.14 13.91
N SER A 95 28.12 -16.49 14.35
CA SER A 95 28.21 -15.22 15.12
C SER A 95 26.92 -14.90 15.84
N ASP A 96 26.94 -14.25 17.00
CA ASP A 96 25.70 -13.78 17.67
C ASP A 96 25.03 -12.57 17.00
N ASP A 97 25.57 -12.12 15.87
CA ASP A 97 25.01 -11.02 15.08
C ASP A 97 23.79 -11.49 14.28
N LEU A 98 22.59 -11.16 14.77
CA LEU A 98 21.30 -11.51 14.15
C LEU A 98 21.13 -10.92 12.74
N VAL A 99 21.86 -9.87 12.37
CA VAL A 99 21.86 -9.35 10.98
C VAL A 99 22.47 -10.38 10.02
N LYS A 100 23.31 -11.29 10.52
CA LYS A 100 23.87 -12.42 9.75
C LYS A 100 22.96 -13.66 9.76
N SER A 101 21.74 -13.54 10.29
CA SER A 101 20.74 -14.59 10.14
C SER A 101 20.56 -14.93 8.66
N PRO A 102 20.39 -16.22 8.29
CA PRO A 102 20.07 -16.58 6.92
C PRO A 102 18.73 -16.00 6.45
N ASP A 103 17.89 -15.47 7.33
CA ASP A 103 16.66 -14.78 6.94
C ASP A 103 16.90 -13.41 6.27
N PHE A 104 18.11 -12.83 6.40
CA PHE A 104 18.50 -11.58 5.73
C PHE A 104 19.52 -11.84 4.64
N ARG A 105 19.12 -11.63 3.38
CA ARG A 105 19.95 -11.88 2.21
C ARG A 105 19.52 -11.02 1.02
N GLY A 106 20.26 -11.12 -0.08
CA GLY A 106 19.94 -10.41 -1.33
C GLY A 106 19.83 -8.89 -1.17
N GLU A 107 18.80 -8.33 -1.81
CA GLU A 107 18.55 -6.88 -1.80
C GLU A 107 18.34 -6.31 -0.39
N LEU A 108 17.65 -7.05 0.48
CA LEU A 108 17.37 -6.62 1.84
C LEU A 108 18.67 -6.38 2.61
N LEU A 109 19.58 -7.35 2.58
CA LEU A 109 20.87 -7.25 3.27
C LEU A 109 21.75 -6.13 2.68
N ARG A 110 21.76 -5.97 1.34
CA ARG A 110 22.46 -4.85 0.67
C ARG A 110 21.98 -3.51 1.19
N ALA A 111 20.66 -3.31 1.17
CA ALA A 111 20.06 -2.04 1.55
C ALA A 111 20.21 -1.76 3.06
N MET A 112 20.15 -2.81 3.91
CA MET A 112 20.46 -2.70 5.34
C MET A 112 21.88 -2.17 5.57
N ALA A 113 22.87 -2.72 4.86
CA ALA A 113 24.27 -2.32 5.00
C ALA A 113 24.52 -0.85 4.57
N ILE A 114 23.92 -0.40 3.46
CA ILE A 114 24.04 1.00 2.99
C ILE A 114 23.46 1.98 4.00
N GLN A 115 22.39 1.57 4.68
CA GLN A 115 21.58 2.43 5.53
C GLN A 115 21.93 2.32 7.00
N ASP A 116 22.79 1.37 7.37
CA ASP A 116 23.14 1.04 8.76
C ASP A 116 21.88 0.66 9.56
N VAL A 117 21.03 -0.20 8.97
CA VAL A 117 19.81 -0.70 9.62
C VAL A 117 20.17 -1.85 10.54
N SER A 118 19.92 -1.68 11.83
CA SER A 118 19.95 -2.74 12.83
C SER A 118 18.56 -3.32 13.09
N LEU A 119 18.51 -4.47 13.76
CA LEU A 119 17.27 -5.01 14.29
C LEU A 119 16.86 -4.25 15.55
N GLU A 120 15.56 -4.06 15.73
CA GLU A 120 14.96 -3.43 16.91
C GLU A 120 13.77 -4.27 17.35
N ARG A 121 13.44 -4.22 18.64
CA ARG A 121 12.16 -4.73 19.13
C ARG A 121 11.03 -3.96 18.45
N ILE A 122 10.08 -4.68 17.87
CA ILE A 122 8.89 -4.10 17.22
C ILE A 122 7.62 -4.49 17.98
N CYS A 123 6.48 -3.96 17.57
CA CYS A 123 5.19 -4.29 18.17
C CYS A 123 4.08 -4.32 17.13
N GLY A 124 2.94 -4.88 17.53
CA GLY A 124 1.72 -4.80 16.76
C GLY A 124 0.49 -4.96 17.63
N TYR A 125 -0.66 -4.86 16.97
CA TYR A 125 -1.98 -4.85 17.61
C TYR A 125 -2.83 -5.95 16.98
N TRP A 126 -3.43 -6.76 17.84
CA TRP A 126 -4.39 -7.79 17.47
C TRP A 126 -5.80 -7.24 17.58
N TYR A 127 -6.55 -7.41 16.50
CA TYR A 127 -7.99 -7.15 16.43
C TYR A 127 -8.71 -8.47 16.21
N PHE A 128 -9.89 -8.59 16.82
CA PHE A 128 -10.67 -9.82 16.80
C PHE A 128 -12.08 -9.54 16.28
N ALA A 129 -12.68 -10.55 15.65
CA ALA A 129 -14.06 -10.47 15.20
C ALA A 129 -14.99 -10.03 16.36
N PRO A 130 -15.98 -9.14 16.11
CA PRO A 130 -16.84 -8.63 17.18
C PRO A 130 -17.53 -9.75 17.95
N LYS A 131 -17.58 -9.65 19.28
CA LYS A 131 -18.19 -10.67 20.17
C LYS A 131 -17.58 -12.07 19.99
N SER A 132 -16.29 -12.17 19.70
CA SER A 132 -15.54 -13.45 19.76
C SER A 132 -14.80 -13.56 21.09
N ASP A 133 -14.57 -14.80 21.54
CA ASP A 133 -13.77 -15.11 22.74
C ASP A 133 -12.26 -15.24 22.43
N LEU A 134 -11.87 -14.89 21.20
CA LEU A 134 -10.49 -14.94 20.74
C LEU A 134 -9.66 -13.82 21.40
N HIS A 135 -8.44 -14.16 21.75
CA HIS A 135 -7.43 -13.29 22.32
C HIS A 135 -6.04 -13.76 21.88
N VAL A 136 -4.98 -13.00 22.17
CA VAL A 136 -3.61 -13.31 21.70
C VAL A 136 -3.15 -14.70 22.18
N ALA A 137 -3.50 -15.09 23.40
CA ALA A 137 -3.13 -16.39 23.94
C ALA A 137 -3.98 -17.56 23.42
N THR A 138 -5.04 -17.31 22.66
CA THR A 138 -5.86 -18.39 22.07
C THR A 138 -5.02 -19.14 21.03
N PRO A 139 -4.83 -20.47 21.14
CA PRO A 139 -4.08 -21.23 20.15
C PRO A 139 -4.67 -21.11 18.74
N VAL A 140 -3.80 -21.07 17.73
CA VAL A 140 -4.19 -21.10 16.32
C VAL A 140 -4.70 -22.50 15.99
N GLN A 141 -5.88 -22.60 15.37
CA GLN A 141 -6.41 -23.87 14.89
C GLN A 141 -5.84 -24.23 13.51
N PRO A 142 -5.80 -25.52 13.13
CA PRO A 142 -5.53 -25.91 11.74
C PRO A 142 -6.44 -25.14 10.78
N ASP A 143 -5.87 -24.69 9.66
CA ASP A 143 -6.57 -23.93 8.62
C ASP A 143 -7.13 -22.55 9.05
N GLU A 144 -6.85 -22.09 10.28
CA GLU A 144 -7.29 -20.78 10.74
C GLU A 144 -6.58 -19.67 9.95
N GLN A 145 -7.38 -18.77 9.37
CA GLN A 145 -6.88 -17.63 8.60
C GLN A 145 -6.63 -16.40 9.48
N VAL A 146 -5.64 -15.59 9.09
CA VAL A 146 -5.32 -14.30 9.74
C VAL A 146 -5.06 -13.23 8.69
N ILE A 147 -5.53 -12.01 8.98
CA ILE A 147 -5.13 -10.83 8.20
C ILE A 147 -3.86 -10.26 8.81
N TYR A 148 -2.80 -10.14 8.02
CA TYR A 148 -1.60 -9.43 8.40
C TYR A 148 -1.59 -8.04 7.75
N TYR A 149 -1.80 -6.98 8.52
CA TYR A 149 -2.03 -5.63 8.01
C TYR A 149 -0.81 -4.71 8.18
N LEU A 150 -0.44 -4.03 7.10
CA LEU A 150 0.62 -3.05 7.03
C LEU A 150 0.01 -1.68 6.71
N HIS A 151 0.06 -0.74 7.65
CA HIS A 151 -0.62 0.55 7.51
C HIS A 151 0.09 1.50 6.51
N GLY A 152 -0.65 2.44 5.94
CA GLY A 152 -0.17 3.51 5.07
C GLY A 152 0.39 4.71 5.84
N GLY A 153 0.69 5.78 5.10
CA GLY A 153 1.31 6.99 5.63
C GLY A 153 2.67 7.34 5.03
N ALA A 154 2.91 6.91 3.78
CA ALA A 154 4.09 7.25 3.00
C ALA A 154 5.42 6.92 3.70
N TYR A 155 5.42 5.87 4.53
CA TYR A 155 6.52 5.39 5.37
C TYR A 155 6.98 6.31 6.51
N TRP A 156 6.57 7.58 6.60
CA TRP A 156 7.04 8.52 7.63
C TRP A 156 5.95 8.98 8.61
N MET A 157 4.69 8.63 8.33
CA MET A 157 3.55 8.82 9.21
C MET A 157 2.67 7.55 9.19
N GLY A 158 1.59 7.56 9.95
CA GLY A 158 0.72 6.41 10.16
C GLY A 158 0.94 5.78 11.52
N SER A 159 0.09 4.81 11.86
CA SER A 159 0.23 3.94 13.03
C SER A 159 -0.78 2.79 12.93
N ALA A 160 -0.41 1.64 13.50
CA ALA A 160 -1.28 0.47 13.66
C ALA A 160 -2.16 0.53 14.93
N HIS A 161 -1.99 1.55 15.78
CA HIS A 161 -2.76 1.70 17.02
C HIS A 161 -4.26 1.86 16.75
N GLU A 162 -5.12 1.32 17.63
CA GLU A 162 -6.60 1.43 17.56
C GLU A 162 -7.23 2.84 17.48
N SER A 163 -6.45 3.89 17.72
CA SER A 163 -6.92 5.28 17.54
C SER A 163 -6.62 5.82 16.15
N SER A 164 -5.89 5.06 15.33
CA SER A 164 -5.60 5.37 13.94
C SER A 164 -6.84 5.14 13.08
N PRO A 165 -7.08 5.93 12.02
CA PRO A 165 -8.19 5.70 11.09
C PRO A 165 -8.21 4.28 10.51
N ASN A 166 -7.04 3.66 10.26
CA ASN A 166 -6.92 2.30 9.73
C ASN A 166 -7.61 1.25 10.61
N ALA A 167 -7.56 1.40 11.93
CA ALA A 167 -8.23 0.47 12.85
C ALA A 167 -9.76 0.44 12.66
N GLY A 168 -10.35 1.55 12.18
CA GLY A 168 -11.77 1.61 11.84
C GLY A 168 -12.11 0.77 10.60
N LEU A 169 -11.22 0.69 9.62
CA LEU A 169 -11.33 -0.22 8.49
C LEU A 169 -11.18 -1.67 8.94
N ASP A 170 -10.15 -1.96 9.74
CA ASP A 170 -9.84 -3.31 10.24
C ASP A 170 -11.01 -3.93 11.03
N LEU A 171 -11.57 -3.16 11.97
CA LEU A 171 -12.72 -3.59 12.78
C LEU A 171 -13.97 -3.82 11.94
N GLN A 172 -14.21 -2.99 10.93
CA GLN A 172 -15.39 -3.14 10.07
C GLN A 172 -15.25 -4.29 9.08
N LEU A 173 -14.05 -4.54 8.57
CA LEU A 173 -13.78 -5.72 7.75
C LEU A 173 -14.01 -6.99 8.56
N LEU A 174 -13.46 -7.08 9.78
CA LEU A 174 -13.71 -8.21 10.69
C LEU A 174 -15.19 -8.37 11.04
N ALA A 175 -15.92 -7.27 11.23
CA ALA A 175 -17.36 -7.30 11.47
C ALA A 175 -18.12 -7.87 10.27
N ARG A 176 -17.77 -7.45 9.04
CA ARG A 176 -18.45 -7.91 7.84
C ARG A 176 -18.08 -9.35 7.48
N LEU A 177 -16.82 -9.75 7.66
CA LEU A 177 -16.37 -11.14 7.48
C LEU A 177 -17.15 -12.10 8.39
N LYS A 178 -17.44 -11.70 9.63
CA LYS A 178 -18.25 -12.51 10.55
C LYS A 178 -19.65 -12.86 10.00
N GLU A 179 -20.17 -12.06 9.08
CA GLU A 179 -21.49 -12.24 8.48
C GLU A 179 -21.45 -13.09 7.20
N CYS A 180 -20.26 -13.34 6.64
CA CYS A 180 -20.07 -14.21 5.49
C CYS A 180 -20.11 -15.70 5.88
N LYS A 181 -20.42 -16.54 4.90
CA LYS A 181 -20.34 -18.00 5.01
C LYS A 181 -18.96 -18.46 4.57
N GLY A 182 -18.36 -19.39 5.32
CA GLY A 182 -17.08 -20.00 4.98
C GLY A 182 -15.99 -19.73 6.01
N ASP A 183 -14.81 -20.29 5.75
CA ASP A 183 -13.63 -20.10 6.58
C ASP A 183 -13.02 -18.74 6.26
N VAL A 184 -13.29 -17.78 7.16
CA VAL A 184 -12.84 -16.40 7.07
C VAL A 184 -11.91 -16.04 8.22
N PRO A 185 -11.03 -15.03 8.05
CA PRO A 185 -10.20 -14.56 9.13
C PRO A 185 -11.04 -13.99 10.28
N ARG A 186 -10.77 -14.46 11.49
CA ARG A 186 -11.39 -13.93 12.73
C ARG A 186 -10.42 -13.08 13.56
N ARG A 187 -9.15 -13.05 13.14
CA ARG A 187 -8.07 -12.27 13.75
C ARG A 187 -7.40 -11.42 12.68
N LEU A 188 -7.01 -10.21 13.06
CA LEU A 188 -6.19 -9.32 12.26
C LEU A 188 -5.03 -8.84 13.12
N PHE A 189 -3.81 -8.97 12.60
CA PHE A 189 -2.60 -8.46 13.23
C PHE A 189 -2.09 -7.26 12.44
N ALA A 190 -2.16 -6.06 13.03
CA ALA A 190 -1.65 -4.83 12.43
C ALA A 190 -0.24 -4.53 12.97
N LEU A 191 0.75 -4.47 12.08
CA LEU A 191 2.14 -4.20 12.48
C LEU A 191 2.40 -2.70 12.66
N GLU A 192 2.99 -2.33 13.80
CA GLU A 192 3.55 -1.00 14.02
C GLU A 192 5.02 -0.99 13.58
N TYR A 193 5.25 -0.93 12.27
CA TYR A 193 6.59 -0.95 11.68
C TYR A 193 7.32 0.38 11.88
N ARG A 194 8.65 0.35 11.83
CA ARG A 194 9.48 1.56 11.98
C ARG A 194 9.24 2.54 10.84
N LEU A 195 8.82 3.74 11.21
CA LEU A 195 8.70 4.86 10.27
C LEU A 195 10.06 5.45 9.90
N ALA A 196 10.18 5.81 8.63
CA ALA A 196 11.27 6.55 8.05
C ALA A 196 11.43 7.92 8.72
N ASP A 197 12.69 8.27 8.99
CA ASP A 197 13.06 9.54 9.60
C ASP A 197 14.04 10.28 8.71
N HIS A 198 13.73 11.55 8.45
CA HIS A 198 14.59 12.47 7.72
C HIS A 198 15.99 12.66 8.30
N GLN A 199 16.19 12.38 9.58
CA GLN A 199 17.46 12.59 10.29
C GLN A 199 18.24 11.30 10.53
N HIS A 200 17.59 10.14 10.41
CA HIS A 200 18.18 8.85 10.78
C HIS A 200 18.01 7.85 9.62
N PRO A 201 18.98 7.75 8.70
CA PRO A 201 18.87 6.85 7.56
C PRO A 201 18.73 5.37 7.92
N SER A 202 19.14 4.97 9.14
CA SER A 202 18.90 3.63 9.69
C SER A 202 17.41 3.30 9.89
N ARG A 203 16.52 4.28 9.72
CA ARG A 203 15.07 4.10 9.72
C ARG A 203 14.44 4.18 8.33
N SER A 204 15.22 4.54 7.30
CA SER A 204 14.79 4.56 5.91
C SER A 204 14.65 3.14 5.36
N TYR A 205 14.22 2.99 4.10
CA TYR A 205 14.25 1.69 3.42
C TYR A 205 15.64 1.06 3.56
N PRO A 206 15.75 -0.20 4.03
CA PRO A 206 14.67 -1.18 4.11
C PRO A 206 14.12 -1.45 5.53
N ALA A 207 14.26 -0.54 6.51
CA ALA A 207 13.88 -0.80 7.91
C ALA A 207 12.42 -1.30 8.08
N ALA A 208 11.46 -0.68 7.39
CA ALA A 208 10.07 -1.15 7.41
C ALA A 208 9.89 -2.55 6.81
N LEU A 209 10.68 -2.92 5.79
CA LEU A 209 10.65 -4.25 5.16
C LEU A 209 11.26 -5.32 6.08
N VAL A 210 12.32 -4.98 6.81
CA VAL A 210 12.87 -5.82 7.88
C VAL A 210 11.79 -6.11 8.93
N ASP A 211 11.07 -5.07 9.38
CA ASP A 211 10.03 -5.22 10.40
C ASP A 211 8.84 -6.02 9.89
N ALA A 212 8.42 -5.80 8.64
CA ALA A 212 7.35 -6.56 7.99
C ALA A 212 7.71 -8.04 7.86
N LEU A 213 8.97 -8.35 7.53
CA LEU A 213 9.46 -9.72 7.53
C LEU A 213 9.40 -10.32 8.94
N VAL A 214 9.94 -9.62 9.95
CA VAL A 214 9.93 -10.12 11.34
C VAL A 214 8.50 -10.34 11.85
N GLY A 215 7.56 -9.46 11.53
CA GLY A 215 6.14 -9.64 11.85
C GLY A 215 5.51 -10.85 11.14
N TYR A 216 5.86 -11.09 9.87
CA TYR A 216 5.44 -12.28 9.14
C TYR A 216 6.01 -13.57 9.73
N LEU A 217 7.28 -13.56 10.12
CA LEU A 217 7.94 -14.69 10.78
C LEU A 217 7.36 -14.97 12.17
N TYR A 218 6.96 -13.92 12.90
CA TYR A 218 6.21 -14.08 14.14
C TYR A 218 4.88 -14.83 13.92
N LEU A 219 4.09 -14.44 12.91
CA LEU A 219 2.82 -15.12 12.62
C LEU A 219 3.02 -16.59 12.23
N THR A 220 4.00 -16.88 11.38
CA THR A 220 4.25 -18.23 10.86
C THR A 220 4.95 -19.13 11.88
N ARG A 221 6.06 -18.67 12.46
CA ARG A 221 6.94 -19.51 13.30
C ARG A 221 6.55 -19.52 14.77
N LYS A 222 5.90 -18.47 15.28
CA LYS A 222 5.48 -18.40 16.70
C LYS A 222 4.00 -18.65 16.90
N CYS A 223 3.14 -17.96 16.16
CA CYS A 223 1.71 -18.18 16.28
C CYS A 223 1.27 -19.50 15.62
N GLY A 224 2.00 -19.95 14.59
CA GLY A 224 1.74 -21.22 13.90
C GLY A 224 0.74 -21.11 12.76
N PHE A 225 0.52 -19.92 12.20
CA PHE A 225 -0.27 -19.77 10.99
C PHE A 225 0.49 -20.35 9.79
N ALA A 226 -0.15 -21.23 9.03
CA ALA A 226 0.40 -21.67 7.75
C ALA A 226 0.49 -20.45 6.79
N PRO A 227 1.59 -20.28 6.03
CA PRO A 227 1.76 -19.18 5.09
C PRO A 227 0.54 -18.95 4.17
N GLU A 228 -0.03 -20.02 3.64
CA GLU A 228 -1.22 -20.02 2.77
C GLU A 228 -2.50 -19.49 3.45
N ASN A 229 -2.56 -19.50 4.79
CA ASN A 229 -3.69 -18.99 5.58
C ASN A 229 -3.48 -17.53 6.00
N ILE A 230 -2.38 -16.90 5.60
CA ILE A 230 -2.13 -15.48 5.84
C ILE A 230 -2.63 -14.67 4.64
N LEU A 231 -3.57 -13.77 4.90
CA LEU A 231 -3.95 -12.70 3.99
C LEU A 231 -3.10 -11.47 4.32
N LEU A 232 -2.13 -11.17 3.47
CA LEU A 232 -1.31 -9.97 3.62
C LEU A 232 -2.08 -8.76 3.06
N ALA A 233 -2.26 -7.73 3.87
CA ALA A 233 -3.01 -6.54 3.53
C ALA A 233 -2.18 -5.26 3.76
N GLY A 234 -2.45 -4.23 2.96
CA GLY A 234 -1.92 -2.90 3.26
C GLY A 234 -2.47 -1.78 2.39
N ASP A 235 -2.45 -0.56 2.93
CA ASP A 235 -2.92 0.64 2.26
C ASP A 235 -1.77 1.58 1.87
N SER A 236 -1.82 2.19 0.69
CA SER A 236 -0.82 3.17 0.24
C SER A 236 0.62 2.64 0.35
N SER A 237 1.49 3.24 1.18
CA SER A 237 2.83 2.74 1.46
C SER A 237 2.85 1.37 2.12
N GLY A 238 1.83 1.02 2.91
CA GLY A 238 1.66 -0.31 3.46
C GLY A 238 1.36 -1.35 2.38
N GLY A 239 0.62 -0.95 1.33
CA GLY A 239 0.43 -1.78 0.14
C GLY A 239 1.73 -1.95 -0.67
N ASN A 240 2.55 -0.91 -0.76
CA ASN A 240 3.91 -1.02 -1.32
C ASN A 240 4.79 -1.98 -0.49
N LEU A 241 4.73 -1.87 0.84
CA LEU A 241 5.46 -2.73 1.76
C LEU A 241 5.02 -4.20 1.65
N ALA A 242 3.72 -4.45 1.47
CA ALA A 242 3.17 -5.78 1.23
C ALA A 242 3.71 -6.38 -0.07
N LEU A 243 3.76 -5.60 -1.16
CA LEU A 243 4.36 -6.03 -2.43
C LEU A 243 5.85 -6.35 -2.27
N ALA A 244 6.60 -5.51 -1.54
CA ALA A 244 8.01 -5.71 -1.27
C ALA A 244 8.27 -6.97 -0.44
N LEU A 245 7.42 -7.26 0.56
CA LEU A 245 7.48 -8.47 1.37
C LEU A 245 7.22 -9.73 0.52
N CYS A 246 6.15 -9.75 -0.29
CA CYS A 246 5.88 -10.87 -1.20
C CYS A 246 7.06 -11.12 -2.15
N ARG A 247 7.63 -10.05 -2.73
CA ARG A 247 8.82 -10.15 -3.58
C ARG A 247 9.99 -10.77 -2.83
N TYR A 248 10.26 -10.31 -1.60
CA TYR A 248 11.34 -10.83 -0.78
C TYR A 248 11.16 -12.32 -0.46
N LEU A 249 9.97 -12.71 -0.02
CA LEU A 249 9.63 -14.11 0.28
C LEU A 249 9.84 -15.01 -0.93
N ARG A 250 9.43 -14.56 -2.12
CA ARG A 250 9.64 -15.31 -3.36
C ARG A 250 11.11 -15.43 -3.75
N ASP A 251 11.80 -14.29 -3.82
CA ASP A 251 13.16 -14.22 -4.38
C ASP A 251 14.15 -14.95 -3.47
N GLU A 252 14.01 -14.77 -2.15
CA GLU A 252 14.96 -15.28 -1.18
C GLU A 252 14.52 -16.58 -0.49
N ARG A 253 13.25 -16.98 -0.65
CA ARG A 253 12.68 -18.24 -0.15
C ARG A 253 12.97 -18.47 1.33
N VAL A 254 12.85 -17.41 2.12
CA VAL A 254 13.13 -17.44 3.56
C VAL A 254 11.97 -18.02 4.37
N GLU A 255 10.75 -17.91 3.84
CA GLU A 255 9.50 -18.44 4.39
C GLU A 255 8.50 -18.63 3.23
N GLY A 256 7.39 -19.34 3.47
CA GLY A 256 6.32 -19.51 2.49
C GLY A 256 5.68 -18.17 2.04
N MET A 257 5.03 -18.19 0.87
CA MET A 257 4.29 -17.05 0.34
C MET A 257 2.92 -16.94 1.03
N PRO A 258 2.44 -15.74 1.43
CA PRO A 258 1.06 -15.55 1.87
C PRO A 258 0.06 -16.05 0.81
N GLY A 259 -1.05 -16.66 1.25
CA GLY A 259 -2.04 -17.21 0.33
C GLY A 259 -2.79 -16.14 -0.47
N SER A 260 -2.99 -14.97 0.12
CA SER A 260 -3.74 -13.87 -0.48
C SER A 260 -3.09 -12.50 -0.22
N LEU A 261 -3.31 -11.57 -1.15
CA LEU A 261 -2.82 -10.19 -1.09
C LEU A 261 -3.97 -9.19 -1.28
N LEU A 262 -4.17 -8.27 -0.33
CA LEU A 262 -5.21 -7.24 -0.37
C LEU A 262 -4.57 -5.85 -0.33
N LEU A 263 -4.77 -5.05 -1.38
CA LEU A 263 -4.12 -3.76 -1.55
C LEU A 263 -5.13 -2.64 -1.66
N PHE A 264 -5.02 -1.65 -0.79
CA PHE A 264 -5.83 -0.42 -0.87
C PHE A 264 -5.00 0.73 -1.42
N SER A 265 -5.31 1.20 -2.63
CA SER A 265 -4.60 2.33 -3.25
C SER A 265 -3.06 2.22 -3.15
N PRO A 266 -2.44 1.07 -3.53
CA PRO A 266 -1.05 0.79 -3.22
C PRO A 266 -0.09 1.79 -3.88
N TRP A 267 0.89 2.30 -3.15
CA TRP A 267 1.89 3.22 -3.69
C TRP A 267 2.97 2.48 -4.51
N SER A 268 2.59 1.98 -5.68
CA SER A 268 3.37 0.99 -6.44
C SER A 268 4.49 1.56 -7.32
N ASP A 269 4.54 2.88 -7.52
CA ASP A 269 5.60 3.58 -8.25
C ASP A 269 6.01 4.89 -7.54
N VAL A 270 7.08 4.81 -6.76
CA VAL A 270 7.68 5.95 -6.03
C VAL A 270 8.40 6.91 -6.99
N SER A 271 8.76 6.45 -8.18
CA SER A 271 9.55 7.19 -9.17
C SER A 271 8.76 8.32 -9.85
N ARG A 272 7.44 8.14 -9.94
CA ARG A 272 6.50 8.93 -10.77
C ARG A 272 6.69 8.75 -12.27
N SER A 273 7.14 7.59 -12.72
CA SER A 273 7.29 7.29 -14.15
C SER A 273 5.96 7.43 -14.92
N HIS A 274 4.83 7.24 -14.23
CA HIS A 274 3.48 7.49 -14.77
C HIS A 274 3.11 8.98 -14.92
N SER A 275 3.71 9.90 -14.17
CA SER A 275 3.38 11.34 -14.31
C SER A 275 4.25 12.08 -15.32
N GLY A 276 5.30 11.43 -15.86
CA GLY A 276 6.36 12.11 -16.61
C GLY A 276 7.32 12.89 -15.70
N PRO A 277 8.41 13.46 -16.27
CA PRO A 277 9.39 14.23 -15.51
C PRO A 277 8.77 15.50 -14.91
N ILE A 278 9.28 15.95 -13.76
CA ILE A 278 8.74 17.13 -13.04
C ILE A 278 8.74 18.39 -13.91
N GLN A 279 9.75 18.55 -14.77
CA GLN A 279 9.92 19.72 -15.65
C GLN A 279 8.96 19.71 -16.85
N ALA A 280 8.43 18.55 -17.22
CA ALA A 280 7.50 18.36 -18.33
C ALA A 280 6.52 17.23 -18.01
N PRO A 281 5.58 17.46 -17.06
CA PRO A 281 4.66 16.43 -16.64
C PRO A 281 3.68 16.10 -17.76
N ASN A 282 3.26 14.83 -17.82
CA ASN A 282 2.22 14.39 -18.71
C ASN A 282 0.86 15.02 -18.30
N ALA A 283 0.33 15.89 -19.15
CA ALA A 283 -0.95 16.56 -18.94
C ALA A 283 -2.15 15.60 -18.83
N PHE A 284 -2.03 14.39 -19.39
CA PHE A 284 -3.07 13.37 -19.38
C PHE A 284 -2.95 12.36 -18.24
N SER A 285 -1.90 12.45 -17.42
CA SER A 285 -1.73 11.52 -16.29
C SER A 285 -2.79 11.76 -15.21
N SER A 286 -3.17 10.72 -14.48
CA SER A 286 -4.06 10.85 -13.31
C SER A 286 -3.49 11.83 -12.30
N THR A 287 -2.16 11.95 -12.23
CA THR A 287 -1.47 12.93 -11.39
C THR A 287 -1.79 14.39 -11.71
N ILE A 288 -2.07 14.71 -12.97
CA ILE A 288 -2.48 16.04 -13.37
C ILE A 288 -4.00 16.16 -13.32
N LEU A 289 -4.72 15.20 -13.90
CA LEU A 289 -6.17 15.24 -14.02
C LEU A 289 -6.88 15.20 -12.65
N ASN A 290 -6.31 14.49 -11.67
CA ASN A 290 -6.89 14.34 -10.34
C ASN A 290 -6.24 15.23 -9.28
N ARG A 291 -5.43 16.21 -9.69
CA ARG A 291 -4.77 17.15 -8.76
C ARG A 291 -5.76 17.84 -7.83
N ASP A 292 -6.96 18.15 -8.32
CA ASP A 292 -7.99 18.83 -7.56
C ASP A 292 -9.00 17.88 -6.88
N SER A 293 -8.90 16.57 -7.08
CA SER A 293 -9.82 15.57 -6.56
C SER A 293 -9.21 14.55 -5.60
N ASP A 294 -7.92 14.59 -5.28
CA ASP A 294 -7.34 13.64 -4.31
C ASP A 294 -6.97 14.28 -2.95
N ILE A 295 -6.82 13.51 -1.88
CA ILE A 295 -6.28 14.01 -0.60
C ILE A 295 -4.76 14.10 -0.62
N ILE A 296 -4.09 13.30 -1.47
CA ILE A 296 -2.65 13.41 -1.72
C ILE A 296 -2.38 14.55 -2.69
N ASP A 297 -1.25 15.22 -2.50
CA ASP A 297 -0.80 16.32 -3.34
C ASP A 297 0.39 15.89 -4.19
N SER A 298 0.42 16.29 -5.47
CA SER A 298 1.51 15.99 -6.40
C SER A 298 2.68 16.97 -6.32
N SER A 299 2.70 17.84 -5.31
CA SER A 299 3.77 18.81 -5.14
C SER A 299 5.13 18.15 -4.90
N ILE A 300 6.16 18.87 -5.35
CA ILE A 300 7.57 18.56 -5.05
C ILE A 300 7.78 18.44 -3.54
N MET A 301 7.03 19.20 -2.75
CA MET A 301 7.12 19.18 -1.29
C MET A 301 6.64 17.85 -0.70
N TYR A 302 5.48 17.33 -1.12
CA TYR A 302 5.02 16.01 -0.68
C TYR A 302 6.07 14.94 -1.02
N ARG A 303 6.63 15.01 -2.24
CA ARG A 303 7.69 14.09 -2.68
C ARG A 303 8.97 14.21 -1.85
N ASN A 304 9.47 15.43 -1.62
CA ASN A 304 10.69 15.66 -0.85
C ASN A 304 10.52 15.27 0.62
N THR A 305 9.30 15.32 1.16
CA THR A 305 9.03 14.83 2.50
C THR A 305 8.98 13.29 2.51
N SER A 306 8.15 12.68 1.68
CA SER A 306 7.95 11.23 1.75
C SER A 306 9.11 10.42 1.14
N VAL A 307 9.52 10.74 -0.09
CA VAL A 307 10.49 9.93 -0.85
C VAL A 307 11.90 10.08 -0.28
N CYS A 308 12.33 11.28 0.12
CA CYS A 308 13.67 11.44 0.69
C CYS A 308 13.82 10.75 2.05
N ALA A 309 12.79 10.80 2.91
CA ALA A 309 12.80 10.03 4.16
C ALA A 309 12.88 8.53 3.88
N PHE A 310 12.09 8.04 2.92
CA PHE A 310 12.08 6.64 2.54
C PHE A 310 13.41 6.17 1.93
N LEU A 311 14.05 6.97 1.09
CA LEU A 311 15.32 6.58 0.44
C LEU A 311 16.55 6.68 1.35
N GLY A 312 16.59 7.57 2.34
CA GLY A 312 17.77 7.73 3.19
C GLY A 312 19.04 8.03 2.36
N ARG A 313 20.05 7.15 2.47
CA ARG A 313 21.33 7.24 1.72
C ARG A 313 21.28 6.63 0.31
N LEU A 314 20.18 5.99 -0.07
CA LEU A 314 20.06 5.39 -1.39
C LEU A 314 19.96 6.46 -2.49
N PRO A 315 20.58 6.22 -3.66
CA PRO A 315 20.49 7.15 -4.77
C PRO A 315 19.07 7.21 -5.32
N ALA A 316 18.66 8.37 -5.83
CA ALA A 316 17.31 8.59 -6.38
C ALA A 316 16.96 7.64 -7.55
N SER A 317 17.96 7.10 -8.25
CA SER A 317 17.80 6.09 -9.30
C SER A 317 17.10 4.83 -8.81
N GLU A 318 17.24 4.47 -7.53
CA GLU A 318 16.57 3.32 -6.91
C GLU A 318 15.05 3.46 -7.01
N THR A 319 14.51 4.68 -7.02
CA THR A 319 13.07 4.85 -7.20
C THR A 319 12.58 4.32 -8.54
N TYR A 320 13.40 4.35 -9.60
CA TYR A 320 13.02 3.88 -10.94
C TYR A 320 13.38 2.41 -11.16
N LEU A 321 14.52 1.97 -10.62
CA LEU A 321 15.17 0.72 -11.00
C LEU A 321 15.02 -0.39 -9.96
N ASN A 322 14.55 -0.09 -8.74
CA ASN A 322 14.45 -1.08 -7.68
C ASN A 322 13.02 -1.66 -7.63
N PRO A 323 12.84 -2.95 -7.95
CA PRO A 323 11.52 -3.56 -7.99
C PRO A 323 10.89 -3.77 -6.59
N TYR A 324 11.65 -3.61 -5.50
CA TYR A 324 11.11 -3.58 -4.14
C TYR A 324 10.58 -2.19 -3.74
N ILE A 325 11.07 -1.13 -4.38
CA ILE A 325 10.64 0.25 -4.12
C ILE A 325 9.52 0.66 -5.07
N SER A 326 9.68 0.39 -6.37
CA SER A 326 8.70 0.72 -7.41
C SER A 326 8.44 -0.50 -8.30
N PRO A 327 7.67 -1.48 -7.82
CA PRO A 327 7.42 -2.73 -8.55
C PRO A 327 6.79 -2.53 -9.94
N VAL A 328 6.15 -1.38 -10.19
CA VAL A 328 5.53 -1.09 -11.50
C VAL A 328 6.12 0.11 -12.21
N SER A 329 7.36 0.51 -11.88
CA SER A 329 8.02 1.58 -12.64
C SER A 329 8.01 1.25 -14.14
N LEU A 330 7.68 2.25 -14.95
CA LEU A 330 7.76 2.17 -16.42
C LEU A 330 9.22 2.21 -16.92
N GLN A 331 10.19 2.42 -16.02
CA GLN A 331 11.62 2.43 -16.32
C GLN A 331 12.34 1.21 -15.75
N LEU A 332 11.60 0.24 -15.19
CA LEU A 332 12.20 -0.98 -14.64
C LEU A 332 12.84 -1.80 -15.77
N ASP A 333 14.10 -2.22 -15.58
CA ASP A 333 14.80 -3.06 -16.54
C ASP A 333 14.18 -4.46 -16.65
N CYS A 334 14.24 -5.09 -17.83
CA CYS A 334 13.71 -6.43 -18.05
C CYS A 334 14.32 -7.47 -17.10
N GLU A 335 15.64 -7.41 -16.88
CA GLU A 335 16.38 -8.27 -15.93
C GLU A 335 15.87 -8.15 -14.48
N ARG A 336 15.21 -7.05 -14.14
CA ARG A 336 14.64 -6.78 -12.81
C ARG A 336 13.13 -7.05 -12.74
N GLY A 337 12.59 -7.75 -13.74
CA GLY A 337 11.16 -8.02 -13.86
C GLY A 337 10.40 -6.94 -14.63
N GLY A 338 11.05 -6.07 -15.38
CA GLY A 338 10.39 -5.10 -16.26
C GLY A 338 9.91 -5.68 -17.59
N CYS A 339 9.63 -6.99 -17.68
CA CYS A 339 9.29 -7.66 -18.94
C CYS A 339 8.08 -8.60 -18.82
N PRO A 340 7.37 -8.86 -19.93
CA PRO A 340 6.17 -9.66 -19.97
C PRO A 340 6.50 -11.16 -20.03
N PRO A 341 5.53 -12.05 -19.80
CA PRO A 341 4.18 -11.74 -19.32
C PRO A 341 4.15 -11.52 -17.80
N HIS A 342 5.21 -11.87 -17.08
CA HIS A 342 5.17 -11.97 -15.61
C HIS A 342 5.50 -10.68 -14.88
N TRP A 343 6.25 -9.76 -15.49
CA TRP A 343 6.60 -8.47 -14.88
C TRP A 343 7.25 -8.58 -13.50
N GLY A 344 8.02 -9.66 -13.32
CA GLY A 344 8.62 -9.97 -12.03
C GLY A 344 7.58 -10.20 -10.93
N PHE A 345 6.38 -10.67 -11.27
CA PHE A 345 5.31 -11.10 -10.35
C PHE A 345 4.99 -12.60 -10.42
N SER A 346 5.71 -13.39 -11.22
CA SER A 346 5.62 -14.85 -11.12
C SER A 346 5.81 -15.29 -9.67
N GLY A 347 5.03 -16.27 -9.21
CA GLY A 347 5.07 -16.81 -7.85
C GLY A 347 4.50 -15.90 -6.75
N PHE A 348 3.85 -14.78 -7.10
CA PHE A 348 3.11 -13.97 -6.12
C PHE A 348 1.87 -14.72 -5.59
N PRO A 349 1.20 -14.20 -4.53
CA PRO A 349 0.04 -14.85 -3.92
C PRO A 349 -1.02 -15.28 -4.95
N LYS A 350 -1.64 -16.44 -4.68
CA LYS A 350 -2.62 -17.06 -5.60
C LYS A 350 -3.81 -16.17 -5.87
N ARG A 351 -4.19 -15.36 -4.88
CA ARG A 351 -5.34 -14.44 -4.96
C ARG A 351 -4.87 -13.04 -4.59
N THR A 352 -5.08 -12.09 -5.49
CA THR A 352 -4.75 -10.67 -5.26
C THR A 352 -5.98 -9.80 -5.51
N TYR A 353 -6.29 -8.90 -4.58
CA TYR A 353 -7.38 -7.93 -4.70
C TYR A 353 -6.83 -6.51 -4.56
N ILE A 354 -7.09 -5.67 -5.55
CA ILE A 354 -6.58 -4.29 -5.62
C ILE A 354 -7.77 -3.34 -5.66
N VAL A 355 -7.86 -2.47 -4.66
CA VAL A 355 -8.84 -1.38 -4.62
C VAL A 355 -8.20 -0.11 -5.18
N THR A 356 -8.91 0.55 -6.10
CA THR A 356 -8.54 1.86 -6.63
C THR A 356 -9.75 2.77 -6.81
N GLY A 357 -9.58 4.04 -6.48
CA GLY A 357 -10.51 5.12 -6.79
C GLY A 357 -10.15 5.82 -8.09
N SER A 358 -11.15 6.31 -8.82
CA SER A 358 -10.91 7.08 -10.05
C SER A 358 -10.54 8.55 -9.80
N ALA A 359 -10.74 9.06 -8.58
CA ALA A 359 -10.26 10.39 -8.16
C ALA A 359 -8.85 10.38 -7.58
N GLU A 360 -8.16 9.24 -7.61
CA GLU A 360 -6.80 9.12 -7.09
C GLU A 360 -5.75 9.67 -8.05
N LEU A 361 -4.73 10.33 -7.51
CA LEU A 361 -3.53 10.74 -8.23
C LEU A 361 -2.82 9.54 -8.90
N ASN A 362 -3.00 8.38 -8.27
CA ASN A 362 -2.24 7.15 -8.46
C ASN A 362 -3.00 6.07 -9.25
N THR A 363 -4.19 6.35 -9.80
CA THR A 363 -5.00 5.35 -10.49
C THR A 363 -4.20 4.59 -11.56
N GLU A 364 -3.38 5.28 -12.36
CA GLU A 364 -2.59 4.65 -13.43
C GLU A 364 -1.61 3.58 -12.93
N GLN A 365 -0.93 3.78 -11.79
CA GLN A 365 -0.01 2.77 -11.25
C GLN A 365 -0.79 1.55 -10.68
N HIS A 366 -2.04 1.72 -10.24
CA HIS A 366 -2.87 0.61 -9.77
C HIS A 366 -3.34 -0.25 -10.93
N LEU A 367 -3.77 0.39 -12.04
CA LEU A 367 -4.11 -0.30 -13.27
C LEU A 367 -2.90 -1.05 -13.83
N THR A 368 -1.74 -0.38 -13.90
CA THR A 368 -0.47 -1.01 -14.32
C THR A 368 -0.14 -2.22 -13.46
N LEU A 369 -0.28 -2.12 -12.14
CA LEU A 369 -0.07 -3.23 -11.22
C LEU A 369 -1.01 -4.40 -11.48
N ALA A 370 -2.32 -4.15 -11.56
CA ALA A 370 -3.32 -5.19 -11.76
C ALA A 370 -3.08 -5.96 -13.07
N HIS A 371 -2.83 -5.24 -14.16
CA HIS A 371 -2.56 -5.88 -15.44
C HIS A 371 -1.19 -6.58 -15.48
N ARG A 372 -0.15 -6.02 -14.86
CA ARG A 372 1.16 -6.71 -14.78
C ARG A 372 1.09 -7.99 -13.96
N LEU A 373 0.31 -8.01 -12.88
CA LEU A 373 0.05 -9.22 -12.11
C LEU A 373 -0.73 -10.25 -12.93
N ALA A 374 -1.75 -9.81 -13.67
CA ALA A 374 -2.66 -10.68 -14.42
C ALA A 374 -2.07 -11.21 -15.73
N GLN A 375 -1.18 -10.47 -16.40
CA GLN A 375 -0.65 -10.89 -17.71
C GLN A 375 0.14 -12.21 -17.61
N GLY A 376 0.78 -12.48 -16.47
CA GLY A 376 1.50 -13.72 -16.18
C GLY A 376 0.59 -14.89 -15.80
N THR A 377 -0.74 -14.71 -15.79
CA THR A 377 -1.71 -15.73 -15.40
C THR A 377 -2.41 -16.31 -16.62
N VAL A 378 -3.09 -17.45 -16.43
CA VAL A 378 -3.94 -18.07 -17.47
C VAL A 378 -5.06 -17.16 -17.96
N HIS A 379 -5.48 -16.18 -17.16
CA HIS A 379 -6.50 -15.20 -17.53
C HIS A 379 -5.95 -14.05 -18.37
N GLY A 380 -4.69 -13.65 -18.16
CA GLY A 380 -4.01 -12.58 -18.90
C GLY A 380 -4.48 -11.15 -18.60
N ILE A 381 -5.66 -10.98 -17.99
CA ILE A 381 -6.28 -9.71 -17.59
C ILE A 381 -6.91 -9.84 -16.20
N PRO A 382 -7.00 -8.75 -15.41
CA PRO A 382 -7.65 -8.80 -14.11
C PRO A 382 -9.17 -8.95 -14.26
N GLU A 383 -9.79 -9.57 -13.27
CA GLU A 383 -11.24 -9.50 -13.08
C GLU A 383 -11.62 -8.11 -12.56
N TYR A 384 -12.48 -7.40 -13.29
CA TYR A 384 -12.95 -6.09 -12.88
C TYR A 384 -14.23 -6.20 -12.04
N VAL A 385 -14.22 -5.58 -10.86
CA VAL A 385 -15.38 -5.42 -9.98
C VAL A 385 -15.61 -3.95 -9.63
N GLY A 386 -16.69 -3.64 -8.91
CA GLY A 386 -17.10 -2.26 -8.62
C GLY A 386 -17.67 -1.57 -9.87
N ASP A 387 -17.18 -0.36 -10.17
CA ASP A 387 -17.63 0.47 -11.30
C ASP A 387 -17.00 0.09 -12.64
N ARG A 388 -15.94 -0.73 -12.65
CA ARG A 388 -15.34 -1.33 -13.87
C ARG A 388 -14.98 -0.29 -14.95
N ILE A 389 -14.50 0.87 -14.54
CA ILE A 389 -14.26 2.06 -15.36
C ILE A 389 -13.32 1.77 -16.54
N SER A 390 -12.32 0.93 -16.29
CA SER A 390 -11.27 0.59 -17.25
C SER A 390 -11.53 -0.74 -17.97
N ALA A 391 -12.65 -1.41 -17.70
CA ALA A 391 -12.96 -2.71 -18.27
C ALA A 391 -13.12 -2.64 -19.80
N GLY A 392 -12.54 -3.62 -20.50
CA GLY A 392 -12.55 -3.68 -21.97
C GLY A 392 -11.51 -2.78 -22.65
N GLN A 393 -10.73 -1.99 -21.89
CA GLN A 393 -9.55 -1.33 -22.44
C GLN A 393 -8.40 -2.32 -22.62
N PRO A 394 -7.56 -2.12 -23.65
CA PRO A 394 -6.51 -3.07 -23.95
C PRO A 394 -5.39 -3.03 -22.90
N PRO A 395 -4.88 -4.19 -22.43
CA PRO A 395 -3.91 -4.27 -21.33
C PRO A 395 -2.64 -3.44 -21.57
N GLU A 396 -2.19 -3.29 -22.81
CA GLU A 396 -0.99 -2.54 -23.15
C GLU A 396 -1.05 -1.06 -22.77
N GLN A 397 -2.25 -0.47 -22.78
CA GLN A 397 -2.43 0.92 -22.37
C GLN A 397 -2.08 1.12 -20.90
N PHE A 398 -2.29 0.11 -20.06
CA PHE A 398 -1.97 0.15 -18.63
C PHE A 398 -0.54 -0.34 -18.38
N VAL A 399 -0.16 -1.46 -18.98
CA VAL A 399 1.09 -2.15 -18.65
C VAL A 399 2.33 -1.47 -19.21
N TRP A 400 2.25 -1.09 -20.48
CA TRP A 400 3.38 -0.60 -21.28
C TRP A 400 3.40 0.91 -21.40
N ARG A 401 2.20 1.50 -21.45
CA ARG A 401 2.01 2.94 -21.66
C ARG A 401 2.83 3.42 -22.88
N ASP A 402 2.70 2.72 -24.02
CA ASP A 402 3.49 2.95 -25.26
C ASP A 402 3.49 4.40 -25.77
N CYS A 403 2.49 5.20 -25.39
CA CYS A 403 2.35 6.60 -25.79
C CYS A 403 3.22 7.60 -24.99
N TYR A 404 4.17 7.14 -24.16
CA TYR A 404 4.94 8.01 -23.26
C TYR A 404 6.47 7.92 -23.45
N PRO A 405 7.23 8.97 -23.09
CA PRO A 405 8.68 8.99 -23.29
C PRO A 405 9.36 7.83 -22.56
N ARG A 406 10.01 6.94 -23.33
CA ARG A 406 10.80 5.82 -22.81
C ARG A 406 12.27 6.20 -22.70
N SER A 407 13.00 5.47 -21.85
CA SER A 407 14.46 5.51 -21.94
C SER A 407 14.90 4.90 -23.28
N HIS A 408 16.01 5.37 -23.82
CA HIS A 408 16.55 4.87 -25.09
C HIS A 408 16.78 3.34 -25.06
N ARG A 409 17.23 2.82 -23.91
CA ARG A 409 17.41 1.38 -23.67
C ARG A 409 16.07 0.62 -23.69
N ALA A 410 15.03 1.14 -23.04
CA ALA A 410 13.72 0.50 -23.03
C ALA A 410 13.08 0.46 -24.43
N ALA A 411 13.21 1.53 -25.22
CA ALA A 411 12.74 1.58 -26.60
C ALA A 411 13.46 0.57 -27.51
N GLN A 412 14.78 0.37 -27.32
CA GLN A 412 15.57 -0.61 -28.06
C GLN A 412 15.22 -2.06 -27.70
N LEU A 413 15.00 -2.34 -26.41
CA LEU A 413 14.68 -3.68 -25.93
C LEU A 413 13.26 -4.12 -26.31
N HIS A 414 12.30 -3.18 -26.39
CA HIS A 414 10.90 -3.44 -26.74
C HIS A 414 10.66 -4.13 -28.10
N HIS A 415 11.64 -4.03 -28.99
CA HIS A 415 11.63 -4.63 -30.33
C HIS A 415 12.73 -5.70 -30.51
N SER A 416 13.43 -6.09 -29.45
CA SER A 416 14.51 -7.06 -29.52
C SER A 416 13.99 -8.51 -29.53
N ALA A 417 14.75 -9.44 -30.10
CA ALA A 417 14.41 -10.86 -30.08
C ALA A 417 14.42 -11.44 -28.64
N ASP A 418 15.30 -10.93 -27.77
CA ASP A 418 15.39 -11.32 -26.36
C ASP A 418 14.11 -11.01 -25.58
N TYR A 419 13.39 -9.96 -25.98
CA TYR A 419 12.10 -9.56 -25.39
C TYR A 419 10.96 -10.55 -25.70
N PHE A 420 10.97 -11.17 -26.89
CA PHE A 420 10.02 -12.24 -27.22
C PHE A 420 10.40 -13.56 -26.56
N ALA A 421 11.70 -13.87 -26.48
CA ALA A 421 12.20 -15.08 -25.82
C ALA A 421 11.89 -15.09 -24.30
N ALA A 422 11.93 -13.93 -23.63
CA ALA A 422 11.56 -13.81 -22.22
C ALA A 422 10.07 -14.11 -21.95
N ARG A 423 9.20 -13.88 -22.96
CA ARG A 423 7.77 -14.17 -22.84
C ARG A 423 7.48 -15.66 -22.70
N ASP A 424 8.36 -16.49 -23.26
CA ASP A 424 8.22 -17.95 -23.33
C ASP A 424 9.00 -18.68 -22.22
N ALA A 425 9.73 -17.94 -21.37
CA ALA A 425 10.62 -18.54 -20.37
C ALA A 425 9.90 -19.13 -19.13
N TYR A 426 8.65 -18.72 -18.86
CA TYR A 426 7.91 -19.16 -17.69
C TYR A 426 6.44 -19.46 -18.05
N PRO A 427 5.89 -20.60 -17.60
CA PRO A 427 4.50 -20.94 -17.85
C PRO A 427 3.56 -19.91 -17.19
N LEU A 428 2.36 -19.75 -17.77
CA LEU A 428 1.30 -18.96 -17.16
C LEU A 428 0.83 -19.65 -15.87
N GLU A 429 0.52 -18.86 -14.86
CA GLU A 429 0.14 -19.34 -13.54
C GLU A 429 -1.38 -19.29 -13.32
N GLU A 430 -1.93 -20.25 -12.58
CA GLU A 430 -3.32 -20.19 -12.10
C GLU A 430 -3.39 -19.27 -10.87
N ARG A 431 -3.49 -17.96 -11.13
CA ARG A 431 -3.68 -16.92 -10.10
C ARG A 431 -4.82 -15.99 -10.47
N ASP A 432 -5.56 -15.59 -9.45
CA ASP A 432 -6.68 -14.66 -9.54
C ASP A 432 -6.21 -13.26 -9.18
N VAL A 433 -6.48 -12.30 -10.07
CA VAL A 433 -6.19 -10.89 -9.84
C VAL A 433 -7.48 -10.11 -10.04
N VAL A 434 -7.98 -9.52 -8.96
CA VAL A 434 -9.19 -8.70 -8.95
C VAL A 434 -8.81 -7.23 -8.85
N LEU A 435 -9.41 -6.41 -9.70
CA LEU A 435 -9.31 -4.96 -9.70
C LEU A 435 -10.68 -4.35 -9.39
N ASP A 436 -10.81 -3.78 -8.20
CA ASP A 436 -11.99 -3.08 -7.71
C ASP A 436 -11.84 -1.58 -7.97
N GLU A 437 -12.52 -1.10 -9.01
CA GLU A 437 -12.53 0.31 -9.37
C GLU A 437 -13.74 1.00 -8.77
N VAL A 438 -13.52 2.12 -8.07
CA VAL A 438 -14.58 2.90 -7.44
C VAL A 438 -14.58 4.32 -7.98
N LYS A 439 -15.69 4.70 -8.61
CA LYS A 439 -15.86 5.98 -9.27
C LYS A 439 -15.83 7.10 -8.26
N ASP A 440 -15.06 8.14 -8.59
CA ASP A 440 -14.90 9.36 -7.81
C ASP A 440 -14.36 9.15 -6.38
N ALA A 441 -13.88 7.95 -6.07
CA ALA A 441 -13.23 7.63 -4.82
C ALA A 441 -11.80 8.19 -4.76
N ILE A 442 -11.43 8.69 -3.59
CA ILE A 442 -10.12 9.30 -3.30
C ILE A 442 -9.13 8.27 -2.78
N HIS A 443 -7.87 8.68 -2.62
CA HIS A 443 -6.81 7.80 -2.11
C HIS A 443 -7.19 7.24 -0.73
N VAL A 444 -7.10 5.91 -0.58
CA VAL A 444 -7.46 5.14 0.61
C VAL A 444 -8.86 5.44 1.18
N PHE A 445 -9.84 5.76 0.32
CA PHE A 445 -11.20 6.07 0.76
C PHE A 445 -11.85 5.07 1.74
N PRO A 446 -11.57 3.74 1.74
CA PRO A 446 -12.19 2.82 2.70
C PRO A 446 -11.80 3.08 4.16
N VAL A 447 -10.70 3.80 4.39
CA VAL A 447 -10.24 4.21 5.73
C VAL A 447 -11.14 5.31 6.32
N PHE A 448 -11.87 6.06 5.49
CA PHE A 448 -12.65 7.21 5.92
C PHE A 448 -14.13 6.90 6.10
N SER A 449 -14.59 6.80 7.36
CA SER A 449 -16.00 6.49 7.70
C SER A 449 -17.06 7.45 7.14
N TRP A 450 -16.67 8.61 6.63
CA TRP A 450 -17.56 9.58 5.98
C TRP A 450 -17.65 9.42 4.45
N PHE A 451 -16.90 8.48 3.86
CA PHE A 451 -16.87 8.25 2.41
C PHE A 451 -17.90 7.18 1.99
N GLU A 452 -19.16 7.42 2.33
CA GLU A 452 -20.26 6.48 2.08
C GLU A 452 -21.13 6.93 0.88
N PRO A 453 -21.70 5.99 0.10
CA PRO A 453 -21.76 4.53 0.35
C PRO A 453 -20.55 3.73 -0.17
N GLU A 454 -19.66 4.36 -0.93
CA GLU A 454 -18.59 3.69 -1.67
C GLU A 454 -17.71 2.82 -0.77
N ARG A 455 -17.43 3.32 0.43
CA ARG A 455 -16.67 2.61 1.45
C ARG A 455 -17.34 1.31 1.90
N SER A 456 -18.60 1.35 2.33
CA SER A 456 -19.30 0.14 2.81
C SER A 456 -19.48 -0.90 1.70
N GLU A 457 -19.78 -0.44 0.48
CA GLU A 457 -19.90 -1.31 -0.70
C GLU A 457 -18.58 -2.01 -1.01
N THR A 458 -17.45 -1.29 -0.92
CA THR A 458 -16.11 -1.87 -1.13
C THR A 458 -15.76 -2.89 -0.05
N ILE A 459 -16.05 -2.61 1.23
CA ILE A 459 -15.82 -3.56 2.33
C ILE A 459 -16.67 -4.83 2.14
N ASP A 460 -17.92 -4.71 1.66
CA ASP A 460 -18.76 -5.86 1.35
C ASP A 460 -18.17 -6.74 0.24
N ARG A 461 -17.70 -6.13 -0.86
CA ARG A 461 -17.04 -6.87 -1.95
C ARG A 461 -15.79 -7.59 -1.49
N ILE A 462 -14.95 -6.93 -0.68
CA ILE A 462 -13.74 -7.54 -0.12
C ILE A 462 -14.10 -8.71 0.81
N ALA A 463 -15.08 -8.54 1.70
CA ALA A 463 -15.47 -9.60 2.63
C ALA A 463 -15.97 -10.85 1.88
N ARG A 464 -16.78 -10.66 0.84
CA ARG A 464 -17.23 -11.75 -0.05
C ARG A 464 -16.07 -12.39 -0.79
N TRP A 465 -15.15 -11.60 -1.34
CA TRP A 465 -13.95 -12.12 -1.97
C TRP A 465 -13.15 -13.00 -1.01
N ILE A 466 -12.87 -12.53 0.21
CA ILE A 466 -12.16 -13.32 1.23
C ILE A 466 -12.92 -14.63 1.51
N ALA A 467 -14.24 -14.56 1.69
CA ALA A 467 -15.10 -15.70 1.96
C ALA A 467 -15.36 -16.64 0.77
N HIS A 468 -14.78 -16.36 -0.41
CA HIS A 468 -15.06 -17.06 -1.66
C HIS A 468 -16.55 -17.05 -2.05
N GLU A 469 -17.28 -16.01 -1.65
CA GLU A 469 -18.67 -15.77 -2.04
C GLU A 469 -18.74 -14.97 -3.36
N PRO A 470 -19.82 -15.12 -4.15
CA PRO A 470 -20.03 -14.32 -5.34
C PRO A 470 -20.07 -12.82 -5.05
N ILE A 471 -19.25 -12.05 -5.76
CA ILE A 471 -19.27 -10.59 -5.73
C ILE A 471 -20.43 -10.12 -6.61
N PRO A 472 -21.38 -9.31 -6.10
CA PRO A 472 -22.45 -8.77 -6.92
C PRO A 472 -21.85 -7.90 -8.03
N GLN A 473 -22.22 -8.18 -9.28
CA GLN A 473 -22.01 -7.23 -10.36
C GLN A 473 -23.11 -6.17 -10.23
N GLU A 474 -22.77 -4.99 -9.72
CA GLU A 474 -23.71 -3.87 -9.77
C GLU A 474 -24.05 -3.61 -11.25
N SER A 475 -25.35 -3.51 -11.55
CA SER A 475 -25.80 -2.96 -12.82
C SER A 475 -25.20 -1.56 -12.92
N VAL A 476 -24.38 -1.30 -13.95
CA VAL A 476 -23.79 0.01 -14.27
C VAL A 476 -24.75 1.11 -13.84
N ARG A 477 -24.39 1.90 -12.81
CA ARG A 477 -25.17 3.07 -12.42
C ARG A 477 -25.06 4.09 -13.57
N LEU A 478 -25.92 3.93 -14.56
CA LEU A 478 -26.17 4.92 -15.60
C LEU A 478 -26.82 6.11 -14.88
N THR A 479 -26.00 7.09 -14.49
CA THR A 479 -26.44 8.40 -14.02
C THR A 479 -25.61 9.48 -14.67
#